data_AF-T1BT26-F1
#
_entry.id   AF-T1BT26-F1
#
_cell.length_a   1.000
_cell.length_b   1.000
_cell.length_c   1.000
_cell.angle_alpha   90.00
_cell.angle_beta   90.00
_cell.angle_gamma   90.00
#
_symmetry.space_group_name_H-M   'P 1'
#
loop_
_entity.id
_entity.type
_entity.pdbx_description
1 polymer ?
#
loop_
_entity_poly.entity_id
_entity_poly.type
_entity_poly.pdbx_seq_one_letter_code
_entity_poly.pdbx_strand_id
1 'polypeptide(L)'
;MARVLGVTRSSQLRSLIGAVVTNISTTGLIGMDSAHAEALAELRAFNYQRIYNRPESLRQGEAVVAVLKALVERFSESPHLVPDYVPMHNDALTASVTYVAGMTDRFAFDTAVRLLDWPDDRLPQEIVGDVSRP
;
A
#
# COMPACT_ATOMS: atom_id res chain seq x y z
N MET A 1 -20.21 1.57 -15.09
CA MET A 1 -19.02 2.45 -14.97
C MET A 1 -18.87 3.52 -16.06
N ALA A 2 -18.61 3.16 -17.33
CA ALA A 2 -18.20 4.12 -18.38
C ALA A 2 -19.22 5.22 -18.71
N ARG A 3 -20.51 4.96 -18.51
CA ARG A 3 -21.58 5.97 -18.69
C ARG A 3 -21.52 7.10 -17.66
N VAL A 4 -21.06 6.80 -16.43
CA VAL A 4 -21.00 7.76 -15.32
C VAL A 4 -19.66 8.48 -15.30
N LEU A 5 -18.56 7.73 -15.43
CA LEU A 5 -17.20 8.26 -15.29
C LEU A 5 -16.53 8.63 -16.63
N GLY A 6 -17.09 8.16 -17.74
CA GLY A 6 -16.41 8.20 -19.04
C GLY A 6 -15.31 7.14 -19.19
N VAL A 7 -14.66 7.16 -20.35
CA VAL A 7 -13.73 6.11 -20.81
C VAL A 7 -12.25 6.49 -20.71
N THR A 8 -11.94 7.76 -20.45
CA THR A 8 -10.55 8.22 -20.31
C THR A 8 -10.23 8.50 -18.84
N ARG A 9 -8.96 8.34 -18.45
CA ARG A 9 -8.53 8.68 -17.08
C ARG A 9 -8.91 10.12 -16.70
N SER A 10 -8.75 11.05 -17.64
CA SER A 10 -9.09 12.46 -17.43
C SER A 10 -10.59 12.68 -17.25
N SER A 11 -11.46 11.96 -17.97
CA SER A 11 -12.91 12.07 -17.76
C SER A 11 -13.32 11.48 -16.41
N GLN A 12 -12.73 10.35 -16.03
CA GLN A 12 -13.02 9.65 -14.78
C GLN A 12 -12.67 10.52 -13.57
N LEU A 13 -11.46 11.10 -13.57
CA LEU A 13 -11.04 12.02 -12.51
C LEU A 13 -11.97 13.24 -12.43
N ARG A 14 -12.30 13.86 -13.56
CA ARG A 14 -13.16 15.04 -13.60
C ARG A 14 -14.56 14.73 -13.05
N SER A 15 -15.16 13.60 -13.45
CA SER A 15 -16.48 13.17 -12.98
C SER A 15 -16.48 12.90 -11.47
N LEU A 16 -15.51 12.13 -10.95
CA LEU A 16 -15.45 11.79 -9.52
C LEU A 16 -15.19 13.03 -8.65
N ILE A 17 -14.25 13.89 -9.04
CA ILE A 17 -13.95 15.13 -8.31
C ILE A 17 -15.18 16.04 -8.33
N GLY A 18 -15.83 16.18 -9.48
CA GLY A 18 -17.06 16.96 -9.63
C GLY A 18 -18.16 16.48 -8.69
N ALA A 19 -18.42 15.17 -8.65
CA ALA A 19 -19.44 14.59 -7.78
C ALA A 19 -19.18 14.85 -6.29
N VAL A 20 -17.91 14.78 -5.86
CA VAL A 20 -17.55 15.10 -4.47
C VAL A 20 -17.78 16.57 -4.15
N VAL A 21 -17.30 17.47 -5.02
CA VAL A 21 -17.47 18.91 -4.84
C VAL A 21 -18.95 19.28 -4.79
N THR A 22 -19.75 18.79 -5.74
CA THR A 22 -21.20 19.03 -5.77
C THR A 22 -21.87 18.51 -4.50
N ASN A 23 -21.58 17.29 -4.07
CA ASN A 23 -22.20 16.74 -2.86
C ASN A 23 -21.87 17.56 -1.61
N ILE A 24 -20.61 17.98 -1.44
CA ILE A 24 -20.19 18.84 -0.32
C ILE A 24 -20.91 20.18 -0.39
N SER A 25 -20.93 20.83 -1.55
CA SER A 25 -21.58 22.13 -1.72
C SER A 25 -23.09 22.08 -1.47
N THR A 26 -23.75 20.96 -1.74
CA THR A 26 -25.21 20.82 -1.57
C THR A 26 -25.61 20.34 -0.18
N THR A 27 -24.82 19.45 0.44
CA THR A 27 -25.22 18.74 1.67
C THR A 27 -24.37 19.07 2.89
N GLY A 28 -23.19 19.68 2.69
CA GLY A 28 -22.18 19.86 3.73
C GLY A 28 -21.42 18.58 4.11
N LEU A 29 -21.73 17.43 3.50
CA LEU A 29 -21.12 16.14 3.81
C LEU A 29 -20.06 15.76 2.77
N ILE A 30 -18.92 15.27 3.28
CA ILE A 30 -17.87 14.70 2.43
C ILE A 30 -18.36 13.34 1.91
N GLY A 31 -18.62 13.29 0.61
CA GLY A 31 -19.17 12.12 -0.05
C GLY A 31 -19.43 12.40 -1.53
N MET A 32 -20.08 11.46 -2.20
CA MET A 32 -20.62 11.61 -3.55
C MET A 32 -21.97 10.91 -3.61
N ASP A 33 -22.77 11.19 -4.63
CA ASP A 33 -24.04 10.49 -4.84
C ASP A 33 -23.84 8.99 -5.13
N SER A 34 -24.91 8.21 -4.97
CA SER A 34 -24.89 6.75 -5.12
C SER A 34 -24.41 6.30 -6.49
N ALA A 35 -24.77 7.00 -7.57
CA ALA A 35 -24.38 6.59 -8.92
C ALA A 35 -22.86 6.70 -9.14
N HIS A 36 -22.22 7.76 -8.64
CA HIS A 36 -20.77 7.88 -8.67
C HIS A 36 -20.07 6.92 -7.70
N ALA A 37 -20.65 6.69 -6.52
CA ALA A 37 -20.11 5.74 -5.56
C ALA A 37 -20.09 4.30 -6.11
N GLU A 38 -21.19 3.86 -6.72
CA GLU A 38 -21.30 2.56 -7.39
C GLU A 38 -20.31 2.44 -8.55
N ALA A 39 -20.21 3.48 -9.40
CA ALA A 39 -19.26 3.47 -10.51
C ALA A 39 -17.79 3.43 -10.04
N LEU A 40 -17.46 4.11 -8.93
CA LEU A 40 -16.14 4.05 -8.31
C LEU A 40 -15.86 2.67 -7.71
N ALA A 41 -16.86 2.03 -7.09
CA ALA A 41 -16.74 0.67 -6.57
C ALA A 41 -16.46 -0.33 -7.70
N GLU A 42 -17.17 -0.23 -8.83
CA GLU A 42 -16.94 -1.06 -10.02
C GLU A 42 -15.54 -0.84 -10.60
N LEU A 43 -15.08 0.42 -10.70
CA LEU A 43 -13.72 0.74 -11.15
C LEU A 43 -12.65 0.16 -10.23
N ARG A 44 -12.84 0.25 -8.92
CA ARG A 44 -11.94 -0.37 -7.92
C ARG A 44 -11.93 -1.88 -8.08
N ALA A 45 -13.09 -2.53 -8.15
CA ALA A 45 -13.19 -3.98 -8.31
C ALA A 45 -12.44 -4.47 -9.55
N PHE A 46 -12.59 -3.76 -10.69
CA PHE A 46 -11.83 -4.05 -11.91
C PHE A 46 -10.32 -3.92 -11.71
N ASN A 47 -9.86 -2.82 -11.09
CA ASN A 47 -8.44 -2.61 -10.81
C ASN A 47 -7.89 -3.67 -9.86
N TYR A 48 -8.63 -4.07 -8.83
CA TYR A 48 -8.24 -5.14 -7.92
C TYR A 48 -8.08 -6.47 -8.65
N GLN A 49 -9.06 -6.86 -9.48
CA GLN A 49 -8.99 -8.11 -10.22
C GLN A 49 -7.84 -8.15 -11.22
N ARG A 50 -7.57 -7.04 -11.92
CA ARG A 50 -6.54 -7.03 -12.99
C ARG A 50 -5.14 -6.69 -12.54
N ILE A 51 -4.97 -5.85 -11.51
CA ILE A 51 -3.67 -5.33 -11.11
C ILE A 51 -3.17 -6.06 -9.87
N TYR A 52 -4.02 -6.18 -8.84
CA TYR A 52 -3.60 -6.58 -7.49
C TYR A 52 -3.83 -8.06 -7.15
N ASN A 53 -4.89 -8.70 -7.67
CA ASN A 53 -5.21 -10.10 -7.39
C ASN A 53 -4.49 -11.09 -8.32
N ARG A 54 -3.51 -10.64 -9.10
CA ARG A 54 -2.71 -11.55 -9.91
C ARG A 54 -1.90 -12.46 -8.98
N PRO A 55 -1.80 -13.77 -9.25
CA PRO A 55 -1.05 -14.69 -8.38
C PRO A 55 0.40 -14.26 -8.12
N GLU A 56 1.01 -13.56 -9.07
CA GLU A 56 2.34 -12.96 -8.93
C GLU A 56 2.35 -11.80 -7.91
N SER A 57 1.39 -10.89 -7.99
CA SER A 57 1.25 -9.78 -7.04
C SER A 57 0.94 -10.26 -5.62
N LEU A 58 0.18 -11.34 -5.47
CA LEU A 58 -0.08 -11.96 -4.18
C LEU A 58 1.19 -12.60 -3.59
N ARG A 59 1.92 -13.42 -4.36
CA ARG A 59 3.20 -14.02 -3.92
C ARG A 59 4.22 -12.96 -3.52
N GLN A 60 4.27 -11.86 -4.25
CA GLN A 60 5.14 -10.74 -3.90
C GLN A 60 4.71 -10.05 -2.61
N GLY A 61 3.41 -9.84 -2.42
CA GLY A 61 2.88 -9.32 -1.16
C GLY A 61 3.22 -10.21 0.03
N GLU A 62 3.13 -11.53 -0.13
CA GLU A 62 3.54 -12.50 0.90
C GLU A 62 5.02 -12.38 1.25
N ALA A 63 5.90 -12.23 0.25
CA ALA A 63 7.33 -12.04 0.47
C ALA A 63 7.63 -10.74 1.23
N VAL A 64 6.96 -9.62 0.88
CA VAL A 64 7.10 -8.35 1.60
C VAL A 64 6.66 -8.52 3.06
N VAL A 65 5.49 -9.13 3.29
CA VAL A 65 4.97 -9.35 4.65
C VAL A 65 5.92 -10.22 5.47
N ALA A 66 6.54 -11.24 4.87
CA ALA A 66 7.53 -12.07 5.56
C ALA A 66 8.74 -11.27 6.02
N VAL A 67 9.30 -10.43 5.15
CA VAL A 67 10.45 -9.56 5.48
C VAL A 67 10.09 -8.58 6.61
N LEU A 68 8.96 -7.87 6.49
CA LEU A 68 8.56 -6.87 7.49
C LEU A 68 8.30 -7.50 8.86
N LYS A 69 7.67 -8.68 8.90
CA LYS A 69 7.46 -9.43 10.15
C LYS A 69 8.78 -9.83 10.80
N ALA A 70 9.72 -10.36 10.01
CA ALA A 70 11.02 -10.77 10.52
C ALA A 70 11.83 -9.58 11.06
N LEU A 71 11.76 -8.42 10.41
CA LEU A 71 12.37 -7.19 10.93
C LEU A 71 11.75 -6.76 12.26
N VAL A 72 10.41 -6.72 12.34
CA VAL A 72 9.71 -6.35 13.58
C VAL A 72 10.07 -7.30 14.72
N GLU A 73 10.10 -8.61 14.47
CA GLU A 73 10.49 -9.61 15.46
C GLU A 73 11.90 -9.36 15.98
N ARG A 74 12.86 -9.15 15.08
CA ARG A 74 14.27 -8.97 15.47
C ARG A 74 14.54 -7.66 16.18
N PHE A 75 13.86 -6.59 15.80
CA PHE A 75 13.90 -5.33 16.56
C PHE A 75 13.20 -5.46 17.91
N SER A 76 12.14 -6.26 18.02
CA SER A 76 11.45 -6.47 19.31
C SER A 76 12.29 -7.31 20.28
N GLU A 77 13.01 -8.30 19.77
CA GLU A 77 13.98 -9.10 20.54
C GLU A 77 15.24 -8.31 20.91
N SER A 78 15.62 -7.34 20.08
CA SER A 78 16.81 -6.49 20.27
C SER A 78 16.48 -5.00 20.12
N PRO A 79 15.73 -4.39 21.07
CA PRO A 79 15.20 -3.03 20.90
C PRO A 79 16.26 -1.94 20.80
N HIS A 80 17.47 -2.20 21.30
CA HIS A 80 18.61 -1.30 21.18
C HIS A 80 19.08 -1.09 19.73
N LEU A 81 18.65 -1.94 18.80
CA LEU A 81 18.89 -1.76 17.37
C LEU A 81 17.93 -0.75 16.73
N VAL A 82 16.81 -0.41 17.40
CA VAL A 82 15.89 0.63 16.96
C VAL A 82 16.49 2.00 17.34
N PRO A 83 16.70 2.91 16.37
CA PRO A 83 17.20 4.25 16.64
C PRO A 83 16.32 4.98 17.67
N ASP A 84 16.97 5.70 18.58
CA ASP A 84 16.32 6.50 19.63
C ASP A 84 15.34 5.72 20.52
N TYR A 85 15.49 4.40 20.63
CA TYR A 85 14.67 3.59 21.52
C TYR A 85 14.90 3.97 22.99
N VAL A 86 13.84 4.45 23.64
CA VAL A 86 13.82 4.75 25.07
C VAL A 86 12.81 3.82 25.76
N PRO A 87 13.24 2.82 26.54
CA PRO A 87 12.35 1.83 27.15
C PRO A 87 11.22 2.40 28.02
N MET A 88 11.44 3.58 28.61
CA MET A 88 10.48 4.24 29.49
C MET A 88 9.33 4.93 28.73
N HIS A 89 9.49 5.17 27.43
CA HIS A 89 8.54 5.93 26.61
C HIS A 89 7.75 5.05 25.63
N ASN A 90 8.32 3.94 25.16
CA ASN A 90 7.67 3.03 24.21
C ASN A 90 7.98 1.57 24.56
N ASP A 91 6.98 0.70 24.44
CA ASP A 91 7.24 -0.74 24.45
C ASP A 91 8.02 -1.15 23.19
N ALA A 92 8.82 -2.21 23.31
CA ALA A 92 9.73 -2.68 22.29
C ALA A 92 9.03 -3.02 20.97
N LEU A 93 7.83 -3.61 21.04
CA LEU A 93 7.08 -4.03 19.86
C LEU A 93 6.54 -2.81 19.10
N THR A 94 5.92 -1.87 19.82
CA THR A 94 5.40 -0.62 19.25
C THR A 94 6.52 0.20 18.62
N ALA A 95 7.68 0.32 19.27
CA ALA A 95 8.84 0.98 18.70
C ALA A 95 9.35 0.29 17.42
N SER A 96 9.39 -1.04 17.42
CA SER A 96 9.81 -1.85 16.27
C SER A 96 8.85 -1.70 15.08
N VAL A 97 7.54 -1.79 15.32
CA VAL A 97 6.51 -1.59 14.29
C VAL A 97 6.58 -0.18 13.73
N THR A 98 6.73 0.83 14.58
CA THR A 98 6.84 2.23 14.15
C THR A 98 8.07 2.46 13.29
N TYR A 99 9.21 1.90 13.69
CA TYR A 99 10.45 2.03 12.94
C TYR A 99 10.37 1.34 11.58
N VAL A 100 9.88 0.08 11.53
CA VAL A 100 9.71 -0.67 10.28
C VAL A 100 8.69 -0.02 9.36
N ALA A 101 7.58 0.53 9.88
CA ALA A 101 6.59 1.24 9.09
C ALA A 101 7.11 2.56 8.47
N GLY A 102 8.17 3.15 9.04
CA GLY A 102 8.83 4.33 8.50
C GLY A 102 9.91 4.03 7.46
N MET A 103 10.23 2.74 7.22
CA MET A 103 11.25 2.35 6.23
C MET A 103 10.71 2.47 4.81
N THR A 104 11.59 2.87 3.88
CA THR A 104 11.33 2.65 2.45
C THR A 104 11.56 1.18 2.10
N ASP A 105 10.92 0.68 1.04
CA ASP A 105 11.07 -0.72 0.60
C ASP A 105 12.54 -1.11 0.43
N ARG A 106 13.32 -0.27 -0.29
CA ARG A 106 14.76 -0.49 -0.47
C ARG A 106 15.51 -0.58 0.85
N PHE A 107 15.25 0.35 1.79
CA PHE A 107 15.94 0.34 3.07
C PHE A 107 15.55 -0.88 3.92
N ALA A 108 14.28 -1.30 3.89
CA ALA A 108 13.82 -2.49 4.60
C ALA A 108 14.49 -3.76 4.05
N PHE A 109 14.60 -3.90 2.72
CA PHE A 109 15.25 -5.06 2.09
C PHE A 109 16.76 -5.08 2.35
N ASP A 110 17.45 -3.95 2.17
CA ASP A 110 18.87 -3.81 2.48
C ASP A 110 19.14 -4.13 3.97
N THR A 111 18.23 -3.75 4.86
CA THR A 111 18.31 -4.05 6.29
C THR A 111 18.06 -5.53 6.56
N ALA A 112 17.09 -6.16 5.89
CA ALA A 112 16.81 -7.59 6.05
C ALA A 112 18.00 -8.45 5.63
N VAL A 113 18.61 -8.16 4.47
CA VAL A 113 19.82 -8.86 4.02
C VAL A 113 20.95 -8.71 5.03
N ARG A 114 21.20 -7.49 5.51
CA ARG A 114 22.32 -7.21 6.43
C ARG A 114 22.12 -7.74 7.85
N LEU A 115 20.91 -7.65 8.39
CA LEU A 115 20.63 -7.92 9.80
C LEU A 115 20.13 -9.34 10.04
N LEU A 116 19.47 -9.93 9.04
CA LEU A 116 18.81 -11.23 9.13
C LEU A 116 19.51 -12.31 8.28
N ASP A 117 20.55 -11.93 7.54
CA ASP A 117 21.12 -12.75 6.46
C ASP A 117 20.00 -13.25 5.51
N TRP A 118 19.03 -12.36 5.23
CA TRP A 118 17.86 -12.71 4.43
C TRP A 118 18.30 -13.10 3.02
N PRO A 119 17.85 -14.24 2.49
CA PRO A 119 18.34 -14.73 1.21
C PRO A 119 17.75 -13.92 0.04
N ASP A 120 18.61 -13.52 -0.90
CA ASP A 120 18.26 -12.64 -2.02
C ASP A 120 17.14 -13.21 -2.91
N ASP A 121 17.06 -14.53 -3.05
CA ASP A 121 16.04 -15.23 -3.84
C ASP A 121 14.64 -15.18 -3.20
N ARG A 122 14.55 -14.80 -1.92
CA ARG A 122 13.29 -14.57 -1.19
C ARG A 122 12.94 -13.10 -1.05
N LEU A 123 13.74 -12.19 -1.58
CA LEU A 123 13.37 -10.79 -1.64
C LEU A 123 12.24 -10.58 -2.67
N PRO A 124 11.30 -9.68 -2.38
CA PRO A 124 10.30 -9.25 -3.37
C PRO A 124 11.00 -8.74 -4.63
N GLN A 125 10.67 -9.31 -5.78
CA GLN A 125 11.19 -8.87 -7.07
C GLN A 125 10.50 -7.58 -7.51
N GLU A 126 11.19 -6.63 -8.15
CA GLU A 126 10.50 -5.49 -8.73
C GLU A 126 9.46 -5.96 -9.76
N ILE A 127 8.20 -5.53 -9.62
CA ILE A 127 7.23 -5.69 -10.71
C ILE A 127 7.65 -4.72 -11.80
N VAL A 128 8.42 -5.18 -12.77
CA VAL A 128 8.55 -4.48 -14.04
C VAL A 128 7.17 -4.55 -14.68
N GLY A 129 6.38 -3.49 -14.50
CA GLY A 129 5.10 -3.36 -15.16
C GLY A 129 5.35 -3.45 -16.66
N ASP A 130 4.84 -4.51 -17.30
CA ASP A 130 4.79 -4.59 -18.75
C ASP A 130 3.93 -3.42 -19.25
N VAL A 131 4.59 -2.32 -19.60
CA VAL A 131 3.99 -1.21 -20.35
C VAL A 131 3.92 -1.63 -21.82
N SER A 132 3.28 -2.77 -22.09
CA SER A 132 2.81 -3.11 -23.43
C SER A 132 1.54 -2.31 -23.70
N ARG A 133 1.76 -1.09 -24.18
CA ARG A 133 0.75 -0.21 -24.77
C ARG A 133 0.20 -0.86 -26.04
N PRO A 134 -1.13 -0.84 -26.23
CA PRO A 134 -1.69 -0.02 -27.31
C PRO A 134 -2.55 1.14 -26.79
#